data_AF-A0A544ZDW5-F1
#
_entry.id   AF-A0A544ZDW5-F1
#
_cell.length_a   1.000
_cell.length_b   1.000
_cell.length_c   1.000
_cell.angle_alpha   90.00
_cell.angle_beta   90.00
_cell.angle_gamma   90.00
#
_symmetry.space_group_name_H-M   'P 1'
#
loop_
_entity.id
_entity.type
_entity.pdbx_description
1 polymer ?
#
loop_
_entity_poly.entity_id
_entity_poly.type
_entity_poly.pdbx_seq_one_letter_code
_entity_poly.pdbx_strand_id
1 'polypeptide(L)'
;MESHENLLAGPPPTLLPDTPEARQMLESGAKAADVAARFPAYSAAWGALADDYFAAGHAVTSYAFARTGYHRGLDQLRRAGWKGHGPIPWEHEPNQGFLRCLNALARAANAIGEKDEAERCAQFLRDSSPAAAEALTANS
;
A
#
# COMPACT_ATOMS: atom_id res chain seq x y z
N MET A 1 7.12 29.03 27.59
CA MET A 1 5.92 28.26 27.98
C MET A 1 5.74 27.20 26.91
N GLU A 2 6.49 26.11 27.03
CA GLU A 2 6.40 24.99 26.09
C GLU A 2 5.04 24.33 26.30
N SER A 3 4.21 24.34 25.25
CA SER A 3 2.84 23.85 25.33
C SER A 3 2.84 22.32 25.50
N HIS A 4 2.13 21.88 26.54
CA HIS A 4 1.75 20.49 26.78
C HIS A 4 0.75 19.95 25.71
N GLU A 5 0.86 20.36 24.44
CA GLU A 5 -0.10 20.02 23.37
C GLU A 5 0.22 18.72 22.65
N ASN A 6 1.43 18.16 22.80
CA ASN A 6 1.89 17.02 21.97
C ASN A 6 1.98 15.67 22.70
N LEU A 7 1.30 15.51 23.84
CA LEU A 7 1.24 14.22 24.56
C LEU A 7 0.04 13.35 24.16
N LEU A 8 -0.96 13.94 23.48
CA LEU A 8 -2.18 13.26 23.01
C LEU A 8 -2.21 13.07 21.49
N ALA A 9 -1.36 13.80 20.75
CA ALA A 9 -1.17 13.54 19.34
C ALA A 9 -0.36 12.24 19.20
N GLY A 10 -0.92 11.24 18.51
CA GLY A 10 -0.18 10.04 18.15
C GLY A 10 1.10 10.35 17.36
N PRO A 11 1.88 9.33 16.96
CA PRO A 11 3.06 9.54 16.12
C PRO A 11 2.70 10.37 14.88
N PRO A 12 3.62 11.24 14.40
CA PRO A 12 3.36 12.04 13.21
C PRO A 12 3.09 11.16 11.98
N PRO A 13 2.33 11.66 10.99
CA PRO A 13 2.08 10.92 9.77
C PRO A 13 3.38 10.66 9.01
N THR A 14 3.51 9.44 8.49
CA THR A 14 4.62 9.11 7.57
C THR A 14 4.20 9.39 6.14
N LEU A 15 5.01 10.18 5.43
CA LEU A 15 4.81 10.55 4.04
C LEU A 15 5.92 9.93 3.18
N LEU A 16 5.55 9.06 2.25
CA LEU A 16 6.52 8.46 1.34
C LEU A 16 7.03 9.49 0.32
N PRO A 17 8.30 9.40 -0.11
CA PRO A 17 8.79 10.22 -1.20
C PRO A 17 8.13 9.78 -2.51
N ASP A 18 7.96 10.72 -3.42
CA ASP A 18 7.47 10.45 -4.75
C ASP A 18 8.56 9.86 -5.66
N THR A 19 8.16 9.14 -6.71
CA THR A 19 9.05 8.62 -7.77
C THR A 19 8.51 9.07 -9.12
N PRO A 20 8.80 10.30 -9.57
CA PRO A 20 8.12 10.90 -10.73
C PRO A 20 8.24 10.10 -12.01
N GLU A 21 9.41 9.52 -12.28
CA GLU A 21 9.65 8.71 -13.48
C GLU A 21 8.81 7.43 -13.50
N ALA A 22 8.68 6.75 -12.35
CA ALA A 22 7.89 5.53 -12.23
C ALA A 22 6.38 5.82 -12.32
N ARG A 23 5.95 6.90 -11.65
CA ARG A 23 4.56 7.39 -11.69
C ARG A 23 4.15 7.77 -13.11
N GLN A 24 4.91 8.63 -13.78
CA GLN A 24 4.64 9.03 -15.16
C GLN A 24 4.66 7.83 -16.13
N MET A 25 5.58 6.89 -15.94
CA MET A 25 5.62 5.68 -16.77
C MET A 25 4.36 4.84 -16.59
N LEU A 26 3.86 4.68 -15.36
CA LEU A 26 2.61 3.95 -15.10
C LEU A 26 1.38 4.71 -15.61
N GLU A 27 1.28 6.03 -15.36
CA GLU A 27 0.19 6.90 -15.80
C GLU A 27 0.07 7.02 -17.32
N SER A 28 1.19 6.92 -18.04
CA SER A 28 1.21 6.90 -19.51
C SER A 28 0.77 5.56 -20.13
N GLY A 29 0.36 4.59 -19.31
CA GLY A 29 -0.17 3.31 -19.76
C GLY A 29 0.88 2.25 -20.06
N ALA A 30 2.13 2.41 -19.59
CA ALA A 30 3.10 1.33 -19.66
C ALA A 30 2.62 0.12 -18.84
N LYS A 31 3.03 -1.09 -19.25
CA LYS A 31 2.65 -2.30 -18.51
C LYS A 31 3.23 -2.23 -17.10
N ALA A 32 2.41 -2.53 -16.10
CA ALA A 32 2.83 -2.52 -14.71
C ALA A 32 4.05 -3.43 -14.45
N ALA A 33 4.18 -4.54 -15.19
CA ALA A 33 5.36 -5.41 -15.15
C ALA A 33 6.66 -4.69 -15.57
N ASP A 34 6.61 -3.87 -16.64
CA ASP A 34 7.77 -3.12 -17.12
C ASP A 34 8.16 -2.01 -16.13
N VAL A 35 7.15 -1.35 -15.54
CA VAL A 35 7.37 -0.36 -14.47
C VAL A 35 7.98 -0.99 -13.23
N ALA A 36 7.45 -2.14 -12.77
CA ALA A 36 7.99 -2.85 -11.61
C ALA A 36 9.41 -3.37 -11.84
N ALA A 37 9.73 -3.83 -13.06
CA ALA A 37 11.08 -4.26 -13.41
C ALA A 37 12.08 -3.09 -13.39
N ARG A 38 11.69 -1.92 -13.91
CA ARG A 38 12.54 -0.72 -13.94
C ARG A 38 12.63 -0.02 -12.58
N PHE A 39 11.54 -0.01 -11.82
CA PHE A 39 11.39 0.68 -10.54
C PHE A 39 10.90 -0.28 -9.45
N PRO A 40 11.71 -1.28 -9.04
CA PRO A 40 11.25 -2.36 -8.16
C PRO A 40 10.85 -1.90 -6.75
N ALA A 41 11.25 -0.70 -6.32
CA ALA A 41 10.79 -0.12 -5.06
C ALA A 41 9.39 0.52 -5.16
N TYR A 42 8.89 0.84 -6.35
CA TYR A 42 7.66 1.59 -6.55
C TYR A 42 6.42 0.71 -6.33
N SER A 43 5.81 0.78 -5.14
CA SER A 43 4.69 -0.08 -4.75
C SER A 43 3.48 0.00 -5.66
N ALA A 44 3.18 1.14 -6.29
CA ALA A 44 2.00 1.27 -7.14
C ALA A 44 2.02 0.35 -8.36
N ALA A 45 3.20 0.08 -8.95
CA ALA A 45 3.32 -0.88 -10.05
C ALA A 45 3.00 -2.32 -9.60
N TRP A 46 3.44 -2.70 -8.40
CA TRP A 46 3.10 -4.00 -7.81
C TRP A 46 1.61 -4.11 -7.45
N GLY A 47 1.01 -3.02 -6.98
CA GLY A 47 -0.43 -2.94 -6.72
C GLY A 47 -1.25 -3.14 -8.00
N ALA A 48 -0.88 -2.47 -9.09
CA ALA A 48 -1.51 -2.64 -10.40
C ALA A 48 -1.40 -4.10 -10.91
N LEU A 49 -0.23 -4.73 -10.79
CA LEU A 49 -0.07 -6.15 -11.10
C LEU A 49 -0.97 -7.04 -10.23
N ALA A 50 -1.08 -6.73 -8.94
CA ALA A 50 -1.94 -7.49 -8.04
C ALA A 50 -3.42 -7.35 -8.42
N ASP A 51 -3.87 -6.16 -8.82
CA ASP A 51 -5.24 -5.92 -9.29
C ASP A 51 -5.52 -6.65 -10.61
N ASP A 52 -4.64 -6.52 -11.61
CA ASP A 52 -4.78 -7.17 -12.92
C ASP A 52 -4.91 -8.69 -12.78
N TYR A 53 -4.02 -9.31 -12.00
CA TYR A 53 -4.03 -10.77 -11.81
C TYR A 53 -5.18 -11.24 -10.93
N PHE A 54 -5.65 -10.43 -9.99
CA PHE A 54 -6.85 -10.78 -9.23
C PHE A 54 -8.08 -10.80 -10.13
N ALA A 55 -8.26 -9.76 -10.96
CA ALA A 55 -9.37 -9.66 -11.91
C ALA A 55 -9.35 -10.80 -12.94
N ALA A 56 -8.18 -11.30 -13.30
CA ALA A 56 -8.01 -12.47 -14.17
C ALA A 56 -8.25 -13.83 -13.47
N GLY A 57 -8.60 -13.86 -12.18
CA GLY A 57 -8.84 -15.09 -11.42
C GLY A 57 -7.57 -15.78 -10.90
N HIS A 58 -6.42 -15.11 -10.95
CA HIS A 58 -5.14 -15.63 -10.49
C HIS A 58 -4.80 -15.15 -9.08
N ALA A 59 -5.59 -15.56 -8.09
CA ALA A 59 -5.48 -15.09 -6.71
C ALA A 59 -4.09 -15.31 -6.08
N VAL A 60 -3.45 -16.46 -6.32
CA VAL A 60 -2.09 -16.76 -5.82
C VAL A 60 -1.04 -15.81 -6.41
N THR A 61 -1.14 -15.51 -7.70
CA THR A 61 -0.21 -14.58 -8.36
C THR A 61 -0.45 -13.15 -7.91
N SER A 62 -1.72 -12.75 -7.77
CA SER A 62 -2.11 -11.46 -7.16
C SER A 62 -1.51 -11.30 -5.77
N TYR A 63 -1.64 -12.33 -4.92
CA TYR A 63 -1.06 -12.37 -3.58
C TYR A 63 0.46 -12.15 -3.60
N ALA A 64 1.18 -12.82 -4.51
CA ALA A 64 2.64 -12.67 -4.64
C ALA A 64 3.06 -11.24 -5.02
N PHE A 65 2.34 -10.61 -5.95
CA PHE A 65 2.58 -9.22 -6.34
C PHE A 65 2.23 -8.24 -5.23
N ALA A 66 1.06 -8.39 -4.60
CA ALA A 66 0.63 -7.55 -3.49
C ALA A 66 1.62 -7.62 -2.32
N ARG A 67 2.07 -8.83 -1.96
CA ARG A 67 3.05 -9.04 -0.90
C ARG A 67 4.40 -8.39 -1.22
N THR A 68 4.83 -8.44 -2.47
CA THR A 68 6.06 -7.77 -2.91
C THR A 68 5.92 -6.25 -2.78
N GLY A 69 4.85 -5.66 -3.31
CA GLY A 69 4.59 -4.22 -3.21
C GLY A 69 4.43 -3.73 -1.77
N TYR A 70 3.76 -4.53 -0.93
CA TYR A 70 3.65 -4.31 0.51
C TYR A 70 5.01 -4.27 1.20
N HIS A 71 5.88 -5.26 0.97
CA HIS A 71 7.21 -5.30 1.58
C HIS A 71 8.11 -4.14 1.09
N ARG A 72 8.06 -3.80 -0.19
CA ARG A 72 8.81 -2.65 -0.74
C ARG A 72 8.32 -1.33 -0.12
N GLY A 73 7.02 -1.19 0.11
CA GLY A 73 6.45 -0.04 0.80
C GLY A 73 6.86 0.02 2.27
N LEU A 74 6.86 -1.11 3.00
CA LEU A 74 7.37 -1.18 4.37
C LEU A 74 8.83 -0.73 4.49
N ASP A 75 9.68 -1.13 3.53
CA ASP A 75 11.08 -0.70 3.53
C ASP A 75 11.20 0.82 3.33
N GLN A 76 10.38 1.41 2.47
CA GLN A 76 10.35 2.86 2.29
C GLN A 76 9.79 3.59 3.51
N LEU A 77 8.71 3.08 4.12
CA LEU A 77 8.13 3.64 5.34
C LEU A 77 9.16 3.67 6.47
N ARG A 78 9.91 2.57 6.67
CA ARG A 78 10.99 2.51 7.68
C ARG A 78 12.07 3.55 7.41
N ARG A 79 12.47 3.73 6.16
CA ARG A 79 13.43 4.79 5.76
C ARG A 79 12.87 6.20 5.97
N ALA A 80 11.56 6.38 5.84
CA ALA A 80 10.84 7.61 6.12
C ALA A 80 10.53 7.82 7.61
N GLY A 81 11.02 6.96 8.51
CA GLY A 81 10.91 7.12 9.96
C GLY A 81 9.75 6.35 10.61
N TRP A 82 9.00 5.55 9.87
CA TRP A 82 7.91 4.73 10.42
C TRP A 82 8.46 3.60 11.29
N LYS A 83 7.94 3.48 12.53
CA LYS A 83 8.41 2.53 13.56
C LYS A 83 7.39 1.42 13.83
N GLY A 84 6.67 0.97 12.80
CA GLY A 84 5.69 -0.12 12.93
C GLY A 84 4.28 0.32 13.32
N HIS A 85 4.04 1.61 13.54
CA HIS A 85 2.73 2.17 13.90
C HIS A 85 2.66 3.65 13.51
N GLY A 86 1.43 4.16 13.42
CA GLY A 86 1.14 5.56 13.10
C GLY A 86 0.53 5.76 11.72
N PRO A 87 -0.01 6.97 11.46
CA PRO A 87 -0.81 7.23 10.27
C PRO A 87 0.04 7.24 8.99
N ILE A 88 -0.54 6.72 7.92
CA ILE A 88 -0.01 6.74 6.55
C ILE A 88 -1.13 7.33 5.68
N PRO A 89 -1.24 8.68 5.58
CA PRO A 89 -2.41 9.34 4.98
C PRO A 89 -2.64 8.95 3.51
N TRP A 90 -3.90 8.73 3.13
CA TRP A 90 -4.31 8.38 1.76
C TRP A 90 -4.25 9.58 0.81
N GLU A 91 -4.48 10.76 1.38
CA GLU A 91 -4.47 12.07 0.73
C GLU A 91 -3.08 12.42 0.17
N HIS A 92 -2.03 11.83 0.76
CA HIS A 92 -0.67 11.91 0.23
C HIS A 92 -0.48 10.85 -0.86
N GLU A 93 -0.59 11.27 -2.12
CA GLU A 93 -0.58 10.38 -3.29
C GLU A 93 0.54 9.30 -3.28
N PRO A 94 1.82 9.60 -2.94
CA PRO A 94 2.87 8.58 -2.85
C PRO A 94 2.58 7.42 -1.88
N ASN A 95 1.75 7.62 -0.86
CA ASN A 95 1.35 6.56 0.06
C ASN A 95 0.36 5.57 -0.56
N GLN A 96 -0.40 5.98 -1.58
CA GLN A 96 -1.47 5.17 -2.16
C GLN A 96 -0.95 3.86 -2.74
N GLY A 97 0.27 3.84 -3.28
CA GLY A 97 0.88 2.61 -3.80
C GLY A 97 1.04 1.53 -2.72
N PHE A 98 1.48 1.90 -1.52
CA PHE A 98 1.59 0.97 -0.39
C PHE A 98 0.20 0.54 0.11
N LEU A 99 -0.73 1.49 0.29
CA LEU A 99 -2.07 1.23 0.82
C LEU A 99 -2.89 0.34 -0.14
N ARG A 100 -2.76 0.53 -1.45
CA ARG A 100 -3.35 -0.35 -2.47
C ARG A 100 -2.77 -1.76 -2.40
N CYS A 101 -1.45 -1.91 -2.24
CA CYS A 101 -0.84 -3.23 -2.06
C CYS A 101 -1.34 -3.93 -0.77
N LEU A 102 -1.51 -3.19 0.32
CA LEU A 102 -2.03 -3.73 1.58
C LEU A 102 -3.49 -4.21 1.43
N ASN A 103 -4.33 -3.43 0.75
CA ASN A 103 -5.70 -3.85 0.41
C ASN A 103 -5.72 -5.07 -0.51
N ALA A 104 -4.92 -5.06 -1.58
CA ALA A 104 -4.82 -6.17 -2.52
C ALA A 104 -4.33 -7.45 -1.84
N LEU A 105 -3.40 -7.33 -0.89
CA LEU A 105 -2.90 -8.45 -0.08
C LEU A 105 -4.03 -9.04 0.77
N ALA A 106 -4.82 -8.18 1.44
CA ALA A 106 -5.97 -8.64 2.22
C ALA A 106 -7.00 -9.39 1.34
N ARG A 107 -7.34 -8.82 0.18
CA ARG A 107 -8.28 -9.40 -0.78
C ARG A 107 -7.79 -10.74 -1.33
N ALA A 108 -6.53 -10.81 -1.77
CA ALA A 108 -5.96 -12.03 -2.33
C ALA A 108 -5.76 -13.12 -1.27
N ALA A 109 -5.33 -12.77 -0.05
CA ALA A 109 -5.23 -13.70 1.08
C ALA A 109 -6.58 -14.34 1.40
N ASN A 110 -7.65 -13.52 1.44
CA ASN A 110 -9.00 -14.02 1.66
C ASN A 110 -9.44 -15.00 0.58
N ALA A 111 -9.12 -14.72 -0.70
CA ALA A 111 -9.48 -15.57 -1.83
C ALA A 111 -8.76 -16.93 -1.83
N ILE A 112 -7.55 -17.02 -1.26
CA ILE A 112 -6.79 -18.27 -1.14
C ILE A 112 -7.02 -19.01 0.18
N GLY A 113 -7.87 -18.49 1.08
CA GLY A 113 -8.22 -19.11 2.36
C GLY A 113 -7.36 -18.69 3.56
N GLU A 114 -6.42 -17.75 3.40
CA GLU A 114 -5.58 -17.20 4.48
C GLU A 114 -6.34 -16.11 5.27
N LYS A 115 -7.39 -16.50 5.99
CA LYS A 115 -8.32 -15.59 6.68
C LYS A 115 -7.63 -14.70 7.71
N ASP A 116 -6.75 -15.27 8.53
CA ASP A 116 -6.03 -14.51 9.56
C ASP A 116 -5.16 -13.41 8.95
N GLU A 117 -4.53 -13.66 7.79
CA GLU A 117 -3.75 -12.65 7.09
C GLU A 117 -4.64 -11.57 6.48
N ALA A 118 -5.76 -11.96 5.88
CA ALA A 118 -6.73 -11.03 5.34
C ALA A 118 -7.22 -10.05 6.41
N GLU A 119 -7.59 -10.56 7.59
CA GLU A 119 -8.06 -9.75 8.71
C GLU A 119 -6.96 -8.82 9.25
N ARG A 120 -5.73 -9.32 9.45
CA ARG A 120 -4.60 -8.50 9.88
C ARG A 120 -4.28 -7.38 8.88
N CYS A 121 -4.29 -7.67 7.58
CA CYS A 121 -4.00 -6.68 6.55
C CYS A 121 -5.11 -5.63 6.46
N ALA A 122 -6.39 -6.03 6.54
CA ALA A 122 -7.52 -5.12 6.53
C ALA A 122 -7.55 -4.23 7.78
N GLN A 123 -7.22 -4.78 8.95
CA GLN A 123 -7.09 -4.00 10.18
C GLN A 123 -5.94 -3.00 10.07
N PHE A 124 -4.78 -3.44 9.58
CA PHE A 124 -3.64 -2.56 9.37
C PHE A 124 -3.97 -1.42 8.39
N LEU A 125 -4.76 -1.69 7.34
CA LEU A 125 -5.20 -0.64 6.42
C LEU A 125 -6.06 0.41 7.14
N ARG A 126 -7.05 -0.02 7.93
CA ARG A 126 -7.91 0.89 8.71
C ARG A 126 -7.12 1.73 9.72
N ASP A 127 -6.18 1.10 10.41
CA ASP A 127 -5.34 1.78 11.40
C ASP A 127 -4.35 2.76 10.75
N SER A 128 -3.89 2.46 9.53
CA SER A 128 -2.99 3.33 8.76
C SER A 128 -3.73 4.52 8.15
N SER A 129 -4.90 4.27 7.56
CA SER A 129 -5.72 5.27 6.90
C SER A 129 -7.19 4.82 6.78
N PRO A 130 -8.10 5.40 7.59
CA PRO A 130 -9.54 5.19 7.42
C PRO A 130 -10.04 5.59 6.04
N ALA A 131 -9.51 6.69 5.48
CA ALA A 131 -9.85 7.15 4.13
C ALA A 131 -9.45 6.14 3.04
N ALA A 132 -8.28 5.49 3.16
CA ALA A 132 -7.90 4.42 2.24
C ALA A 132 -8.83 3.21 2.38
N ALA A 133 -9.17 2.82 3.60
CA ALA A 133 -10.08 1.70 3.83
C ALA A 133 -11.45 1.96 3.19
N GLU A 134 -12.01 3.16 3.36
CA GLU A 134 -13.26 3.56 2.70
C GLU A 134 -13.12 3.55 1.17
N ALA A 135 -12.11 4.25 0.63
CA ALA A 135 -11.93 4.40 -0.82
C ALA A 135 -11.67 3.08 -1.55
N LEU A 136 -10.99 2.12 -0.91
CA LEU A 136 -10.57 0.87 -1.55
C LEU A 136 -11.57 -0.27 -1.33
N THR A 137 -12.31 -0.30 -0.21
CA THR A 137 -13.27 -1.38 0.06
C THR A 137 -14.66 -1.12 -0.52
N ALA A 138 -15.01 0.13 -0.85
CA ALA A 138 -16.28 0.46 -1.50
C ALA A 138 -16.45 -0.18 -2.90
N ASN A 139 -15.33 -0.57 -3.54
CA ASN A 139 -15.30 -1.14 -4.90
C ASN A 139 -14.64 -2.53 -4.97
N SER A 140 -14.42 -3.21 -3.84
CA SER A 140 -13.72 -4.51 -3.77
C SER A 140 -14.66 -5.72 -3.83
#